data_AF-A0A397VK72-F1
#
_entry.id   AF-A0A397VK72-F1
#
_cell.length_a   1.000
_cell.length_b   1.000
_cell.length_c   1.000
_cell.angle_alpha   90.00
_cell.angle_beta   90.00
_cell.angle_gamma   90.00
#
_symmetry.space_group_name_H-M   'P 1'
#
loop_
_entity.id
_entity.type
_entity.pdbx_description
1 polymer ?
#
loop_
_entity_poly.entity_id
_entity_poly.type
_entity_poly.pdbx_seq_one_letter_code
_entity_poly.pdbx_strand_id
1 'polypeptide(L)'
;MDSDSDYTSSFSESKILVLLVFVLVIFRALSAFLQKQANNVASVLTKNVTIVVLGDIGRSPRMQYHALSFAQNGWKVDLVGYDGAKPLTSITDNQNINIHYISHPWHLPDSLPKLLFLVYAPIKVYIQILLLYWTLFARINRPNYILVQNPPSIPTLMIVQFVCWARQTELIIDWHNFGFTILGLRLGHNNFIVKIAKWYEKLYGGRAHAHLTVTSAMHRELMYKWEVQGAISTLYDRPQSHFKKLDLEEIHEFLTRFNLEEIISKQSIGANFLPPSSKMSTLLTTKPSSDSPAKYRSDRPILIVSSTSWTADEDFSILLKAAERYDQSTDNLPKLVFIITGKGPLKDKYEREISKMSLKNVRIVTTWLPAEDYPLILGCADLGISLHKSSSGMDLPMKVVDMFGCGLPVCAIKFDCIGELVQHNKNGLIFNNEEELAKQLIVSATSY
;
A
#
# COMPACT_ATOMS: atom_id res chain seq x y z
N MET A 1 -20.16 23.21 69.82
CA MET A 1 -20.40 21.78 70.12
C MET A 1 -21.85 21.57 69.77
N ASP A 2 -22.25 21.05 68.61
CA ASP A 2 -21.55 20.21 67.64
C ASP A 2 -22.05 20.53 66.23
N SER A 3 -21.14 20.41 65.24
CA SER A 3 -21.46 20.46 63.83
C SER A 3 -21.16 19.08 63.22
N ASP A 4 -22.21 18.31 62.96
CA ASP A 4 -22.14 17.10 62.14
C ASP A 4 -21.72 17.47 60.72
N SER A 5 -20.63 16.86 60.26
CA SER A 5 -20.20 16.91 58.87
C SER A 5 -20.27 15.52 58.28
N ASP A 6 -21.26 15.34 57.40
CA ASP A 6 -21.48 14.17 56.57
C ASP A 6 -20.31 14.01 55.58
N TYR A 7 -19.40 13.07 55.86
CA TYR A 7 -18.41 12.59 54.91
C TYR A 7 -18.99 11.37 54.16
N THR A 8 -19.83 11.63 53.15
CA THR A 8 -20.15 10.60 52.16
C THR A 8 -19.00 10.48 51.18
N SER A 9 -18.26 9.37 51.27
CA SER A 9 -17.17 9.04 50.35
C SER A 9 -17.75 8.82 48.93
N SER A 10 -17.55 9.77 48.03
CA SER A 10 -17.90 9.57 46.62
C SER A 10 -16.89 8.59 46.00
N PHE A 11 -17.30 7.32 45.96
CA PHE A 11 -16.61 6.31 45.18
C PHE A 11 -16.83 6.68 43.71
N SER A 12 -15.82 7.23 43.03
CA SER A 12 -16.02 7.80 41.69
C SER A 12 -16.55 6.74 40.72
N GLU A 13 -17.63 7.07 40.01
CA GLU A 13 -18.29 6.21 39.01
C GLU A 13 -17.28 5.65 37.98
N SER A 14 -16.19 6.39 37.74
CA SER A 14 -15.04 6.00 36.92
C SER A 14 -14.33 4.75 37.43
N LYS A 15 -14.14 4.61 38.76
CA LYS A 15 -13.51 3.43 39.37
C LYS A 15 -14.44 2.22 39.30
N ILE A 16 -15.75 2.45 39.43
CA ILE A 16 -16.78 1.41 39.30
C ILE A 16 -16.82 0.89 37.87
N LEU A 17 -16.74 1.77 36.86
CA LEU A 17 -16.69 1.37 35.45
C LEU A 17 -15.41 0.61 35.10
N VAL A 18 -14.25 1.05 35.58
CA VAL A 18 -12.96 0.35 35.39
C VAL A 18 -13.00 -1.04 36.04
N LEU A 19 -13.56 -1.13 37.25
CA LEU A 19 -13.74 -2.40 37.94
C LEU A 19 -14.70 -3.33 37.19
N LEU A 20 -15.81 -2.81 36.65
CA LEU A 20 -16.76 -3.59 35.83
C LEU A 20 -16.13 -4.10 34.54
N VAL A 21 -15.35 -3.28 33.83
CA VAL A 21 -14.62 -3.70 32.64
C VAL A 21 -13.58 -4.75 32.98
N PHE A 22 -12.84 -4.56 34.07
CA PHE A 22 -11.85 -5.53 34.56
C PHE A 22 -12.49 -6.87 34.95
N VAL A 23 -13.64 -6.83 35.64
CA VAL A 23 -14.43 -8.01 36.00
C VAL A 23 -14.98 -8.71 34.76
N LEU A 24 -15.47 -7.98 33.75
CA LEU A 24 -15.94 -8.56 32.49
C LEU A 24 -14.80 -9.23 31.69
N VAL A 25 -13.61 -8.63 31.68
CA VAL A 25 -12.41 -9.19 31.06
C VAL A 25 -11.99 -10.47 31.78
N ILE A 26 -11.95 -10.48 33.11
CA ILE A 26 -11.64 -11.66 33.91
C ILE A 26 -12.70 -12.74 33.71
N PHE A 27 -13.98 -12.40 33.73
CA PHE A 27 -15.08 -13.36 33.57
C PHE A 27 -15.08 -13.99 32.17
N ARG A 28 -14.74 -13.21 31.13
CA ARG A 28 -14.53 -13.72 29.76
C ARG A 28 -13.26 -14.57 29.66
N ALA A 29 -12.17 -14.20 30.33
CA ALA A 29 -10.96 -15.01 30.38
C ALA A 29 -11.19 -16.35 31.10
N LEU A 30 -11.98 -16.34 32.17
CA LEU A 30 -12.42 -17.52 32.91
C LEU A 30 -13.37 -18.39 32.05
N SER A 31 -14.30 -17.77 31.34
CA SER A 31 -15.19 -18.47 30.39
C SER A 31 -14.40 -19.10 29.24
N ALA A 32 -13.38 -18.41 28.71
CA ALA A 32 -12.47 -18.94 27.71
C ALA A 32 -11.60 -20.09 28.25
N PHE A 33 -11.18 -20.01 29.52
CA PHE A 33 -10.49 -21.10 30.23
C PHE A 33 -11.38 -22.33 30.44
N LEU A 34 -12.66 -22.13 30.76
CA LEU A 34 -13.64 -23.23 30.87
C LEU A 34 -13.98 -23.82 29.49
N GLN A 35 -14.08 -22.99 28.44
CA GLN A 35 -14.15 -23.46 27.05
C GLN A 35 -12.89 -24.23 26.61
N LYS A 36 -11.70 -23.85 27.11
CA LYS A 36 -10.43 -24.57 26.90
C LYS A 36 -10.48 -25.98 27.51
N GLN A 37 -11.13 -26.16 28.66
CA GLN A 37 -11.36 -27.49 29.24
C GLN A 37 -12.37 -28.32 28.43
N ALA A 38 -13.45 -27.71 27.92
CA ALA A 38 -14.46 -28.40 27.10
C ALA A 38 -13.92 -28.80 25.70
N ASN A 39 -13.04 -28.00 25.10
CA ASN A 39 -12.50 -28.24 23.76
C ASN A 39 -11.32 -29.23 23.70
N ASN A 40 -10.76 -29.63 24.85
CA ASN A 40 -9.75 -30.69 24.90
C ASN A 40 -10.28 -32.07 24.47
N VAL A 41 -11.59 -32.23 24.30
CA VAL A 41 -12.25 -33.47 23.86
C VAL A 41 -12.50 -33.49 22.33
N ALA A 42 -12.33 -32.37 21.62
CA ALA A 42 -12.70 -32.24 20.20
C ALA A 42 -11.54 -31.74 19.30
N SER A 43 -10.32 -32.23 19.51
CA SER A 43 -9.15 -31.90 18.68
C SER A 43 -9.16 -32.64 17.34
N VAL A 44 -10.23 -32.50 16.57
CA VAL A 44 -10.16 -32.68 15.11
C VAL A 44 -9.68 -31.36 14.52
N LEU A 45 -8.44 -31.37 14.05
CA LEU A 45 -7.77 -30.55 13.04
C LEU A 45 -8.68 -29.64 12.16
N THR A 46 -9.37 -28.66 12.73
CA THR A 46 -10.09 -27.66 11.94
C THR A 46 -9.08 -26.63 11.43
N LYS A 47 -8.67 -26.76 10.16
CA LYS A 47 -7.82 -25.80 9.45
C LYS A 47 -8.47 -24.41 9.45
N ASN A 48 -8.11 -23.56 10.40
CA ASN A 48 -8.62 -22.20 10.48
C ASN A 48 -7.52 -21.17 10.79
N VAL A 49 -7.66 -20.00 10.17
CA VAL A 49 -6.71 -18.89 10.30
C VAL A 49 -7.48 -17.58 10.40
N THR A 50 -7.02 -16.69 11.28
CA THR A 50 -7.50 -15.31 11.33
C THR A 50 -6.43 -14.40 10.75
N ILE A 51 -6.79 -13.60 9.74
CA ILE A 51 -5.90 -12.65 9.10
C ILE A 51 -6.29 -11.25 9.58
N VAL A 52 -5.35 -10.53 10.19
CA VAL A 52 -5.59 -9.21 10.78
C VAL A 52 -4.89 -8.14 9.96
N VAL A 53 -5.69 -7.27 9.36
CA VAL A 53 -5.29 -6.11 8.56
C VAL A 53 -5.82 -4.87 9.25
N LEU A 54 -5.00 -4.16 10.04
CA LEU A 54 -5.43 -2.89 10.64
C LEU A 54 -5.36 -1.73 9.63
N GLY A 55 -6.02 -1.94 8.51
CA GLY A 55 -6.14 -1.09 7.34
C GLY A 55 -7.41 -1.43 6.57
N ASP A 56 -7.71 -0.65 5.53
CA ASP A 56 -8.77 -0.95 4.58
C ASP A 56 -8.46 -2.27 3.87
N ILE A 57 -9.35 -3.26 4.03
CA ILE A 57 -9.18 -4.59 3.44
C ILE A 57 -9.06 -4.51 1.92
N GLY A 58 -9.91 -3.70 1.26
CA GLY A 58 -9.92 -3.57 -0.20
C GLY A 58 -8.64 -2.95 -0.75
N ARG A 59 -7.91 -2.17 0.07
CA ARG A 59 -6.61 -1.58 -0.27
C ARG A 59 -5.41 -2.40 0.21
N SER A 60 -5.64 -3.63 0.66
CA SER A 60 -4.59 -4.51 1.19
C SER A 60 -4.45 -5.78 0.33
N PRO A 61 -3.94 -5.66 -0.92
CA PRO A 61 -3.98 -6.75 -1.90
C PRO A 61 -3.21 -7.99 -1.46
N ARG A 62 -2.04 -7.82 -0.81
CA ARG A 62 -1.24 -8.94 -0.29
C ARG A 62 -2.00 -9.76 0.75
N MET A 63 -2.71 -9.09 1.67
CA MET A 63 -3.49 -9.78 2.70
C MET A 63 -4.70 -10.50 2.12
N GLN A 64 -5.33 -9.92 1.08
CA GLN A 64 -6.34 -10.62 0.30
C GLN A 64 -5.75 -11.86 -0.39
N TYR A 65 -4.52 -11.80 -0.93
CA TYR A 65 -3.88 -12.99 -1.50
C TYR A 65 -3.53 -14.06 -0.48
N HIS A 66 -3.11 -13.69 0.73
CA HIS A 66 -2.97 -14.65 1.81
C HIS A 66 -4.31 -15.31 2.14
N ALA A 67 -5.40 -14.54 2.25
CA ALA A 67 -6.74 -15.09 2.49
C ALA A 67 -7.16 -16.08 1.39
N LEU A 68 -6.97 -15.73 0.11
CA LEU A 68 -7.25 -16.62 -1.02
C LEU A 68 -6.38 -17.88 -0.98
N SER A 69 -5.08 -17.73 -0.73
CA SER A 69 -4.16 -18.87 -0.68
C SER A 69 -4.56 -19.86 0.42
N PHE A 70 -4.95 -19.38 1.60
CA PHE A 70 -5.45 -20.25 2.66
C PHE A 70 -6.78 -20.93 2.26
N ALA A 71 -7.74 -20.16 1.76
CA ALA A 71 -9.05 -20.67 1.36
C ALA A 71 -8.95 -21.74 0.25
N GLN A 72 -8.08 -21.54 -0.73
CA GLN A 72 -7.80 -22.50 -1.81
C GLN A 72 -7.18 -23.82 -1.29
N ASN A 73 -6.52 -23.78 -0.13
CA ASN A 73 -5.94 -24.94 0.53
C ASN A 73 -6.87 -25.56 1.60
N GLY A 74 -8.16 -25.23 1.54
CA GLY A 74 -9.19 -25.80 2.41
C GLY A 74 -9.20 -25.26 3.84
N TRP A 75 -8.61 -24.09 4.08
CA TRP A 75 -8.69 -23.41 5.37
C TRP A 75 -9.92 -22.51 5.44
N LYS A 76 -10.53 -22.43 6.63
CA LYS A 76 -11.48 -21.37 6.96
C LYS A 76 -10.72 -20.12 7.36
N VAL A 77 -11.05 -18.98 6.76
CA VAL A 77 -10.35 -17.72 6.94
C VAL A 77 -11.29 -16.68 7.54
N ASP A 78 -10.91 -16.11 8.67
CA ASP A 78 -11.54 -14.91 9.22
C ASP A 78 -10.66 -13.69 8.87
N LEU A 79 -11.09 -12.86 7.93
CA LEU A 79 -10.36 -11.68 7.48
C LEU A 79 -10.86 -10.43 8.21
N VAL A 80 -10.02 -9.90 9.09
CA VAL A 80 -10.35 -8.81 10.01
C VAL A 80 -9.69 -7.52 9.54
N GLY A 81 -10.44 -6.43 9.45
CA GLY A 81 -9.88 -5.12 9.11
C GLY A 81 -10.91 -4.02 8.98
N TYR A 82 -10.53 -2.88 8.42
CA TYR A 82 -11.43 -1.76 8.20
C TYR A 82 -12.21 -1.91 6.88
N ASP A 83 -13.41 -1.34 6.85
CA ASP A 83 -14.17 -1.13 5.63
C ASP A 83 -13.55 -0.01 4.78
N GLY A 84 -14.03 0.15 3.55
CA GLY A 84 -13.48 1.12 2.61
C GLY A 84 -13.67 0.67 1.16
N ALA A 85 -12.56 0.46 0.45
CA ALA A 85 -12.60 -0.05 -0.91
C ALA A 85 -13.20 -1.45 -0.96
N LYS A 86 -13.88 -1.77 -2.07
CA LYS A 86 -14.45 -3.10 -2.28
C LYS A 86 -13.31 -4.13 -2.39
N PRO A 87 -13.31 -5.21 -1.60
CA PRO A 87 -12.38 -6.32 -1.77
C PRO A 87 -12.54 -7.00 -3.14
N LEU A 88 -11.56 -7.81 -3.53
CA LEU A 88 -11.63 -8.64 -4.73
C LEU A 88 -12.91 -9.50 -4.71
N THR A 89 -13.54 -9.69 -5.87
CA THR A 89 -14.73 -10.56 -5.98
C THR A 89 -14.44 -11.98 -5.54
N SER A 90 -13.23 -12.48 -5.83
CA SER A 90 -12.75 -13.78 -5.36
C SER A 90 -12.66 -13.90 -3.83
N ILE A 91 -12.64 -12.79 -3.09
CA ILE A 91 -12.73 -12.78 -1.63
C ILE A 91 -14.20 -12.78 -1.20
N THR A 92 -15.01 -11.88 -1.75
CA THR A 92 -16.42 -11.70 -1.33
C THR A 92 -17.28 -12.91 -1.64
N ASP A 93 -16.96 -13.63 -2.72
CA ASP A 93 -17.76 -14.75 -3.22
C ASP A 93 -17.27 -16.09 -2.65
N ASN A 94 -16.20 -16.09 -1.86
CA ASN A 94 -15.57 -17.31 -1.34
C ASN A 94 -16.18 -17.74 0.00
N GLN A 95 -16.86 -18.88 -0.01
CA GLN A 95 -17.55 -19.44 1.15
C GLN A 95 -16.62 -19.80 2.34
N ASN A 96 -15.31 -19.93 2.10
CA ASN A 96 -14.33 -20.21 3.14
C ASN A 96 -13.75 -18.93 3.77
N ILE A 97 -14.12 -17.74 3.29
CA ILE A 97 -13.60 -16.46 3.79
C ILE A 97 -14.75 -15.66 4.42
N ASN A 98 -14.63 -15.36 5.71
CA ASN A 98 -15.55 -14.49 6.43
C ASN A 98 -14.87 -13.15 6.71
N ILE A 99 -15.47 -12.05 6.26
CA ILE A 99 -14.95 -10.71 6.51
C ILE A 99 -15.54 -10.14 7.79
N HIS A 100 -14.67 -9.65 8.68
CA HIS A 100 -15.04 -8.99 9.93
C HIS A 100 -14.55 -7.55 9.92
N TYR A 101 -15.46 -6.64 9.59
CA TYR A 101 -15.17 -5.21 9.67
C TYR A 101 -15.10 -4.73 11.11
N ILE A 102 -14.03 -4.00 11.42
CA ILE A 102 -13.85 -3.24 12.66
C ILE A 102 -14.37 -1.83 12.39
N SER A 103 -15.22 -1.31 13.28
CA SER A 103 -15.70 0.06 13.17
C SER A 103 -14.55 1.07 13.25
N HIS A 104 -14.57 2.05 12.34
CA HIS A 104 -13.68 3.20 12.42
C HIS A 104 -13.99 4.04 13.66
N PRO A 105 -12.98 4.49 14.41
CA PRO A 105 -13.20 5.56 15.37
C PRO A 105 -13.55 6.86 14.62
N TRP A 106 -14.57 7.55 15.09
CA TRP A 106 -15.09 8.85 14.62
C TRP A 106 -13.98 9.78 14.12
N HIS A 107 -13.98 10.18 12.84
CA HIS A 107 -13.01 11.16 12.34
C HIS A 107 -13.31 12.55 12.92
N LEU A 108 -12.36 13.16 13.63
CA LEU A 108 -12.47 14.55 14.04
C LEU A 108 -12.12 15.47 12.85
N PRO A 109 -12.87 16.55 12.59
CA PRO A 109 -12.51 17.54 11.58
C PRO A 109 -11.06 18.04 11.72
N ASP A 110 -10.35 18.16 10.59
CA ASP A 110 -8.96 18.65 10.57
C ASP A 110 -8.82 20.11 11.07
N SER A 111 -9.94 20.84 11.19
CA SER A 111 -10.02 22.21 11.72
C SER A 111 -9.96 22.31 13.25
N LEU A 112 -9.95 21.19 13.98
CA LEU A 112 -9.93 21.20 15.45
C LEU A 112 -8.57 21.61 16.03
N PRO A 113 -8.54 22.32 17.18
CA PRO A 113 -7.31 22.66 17.88
C PRO A 113 -6.42 21.43 18.16
N LYS A 114 -5.11 21.57 17.93
CA LYS A 114 -4.10 20.52 18.18
C LYS A 114 -4.16 19.93 19.60
N LEU A 115 -4.60 20.71 20.58
CA LEU A 115 -4.76 20.25 21.96
C LEU A 115 -5.87 19.18 22.10
N LEU A 116 -6.97 19.31 21.36
CA LEU A 116 -8.03 18.28 21.35
C LEU A 116 -7.55 17.00 20.68
N PHE A 117 -6.68 17.10 19.68
CA PHE A 117 -6.04 15.93 19.07
C PHE A 117 -5.16 15.16 20.07
N LEU A 118 -4.47 15.85 20.98
CA LEU A 118 -3.63 15.21 22.02
C LEU A 118 -4.45 14.38 23.01
N VAL A 119 -5.69 14.78 23.32
CA VAL A 119 -6.59 14.02 24.19
C VAL A 119 -7.34 12.93 23.42
N TYR A 120 -7.79 13.25 22.21
CA TYR A 120 -8.54 12.34 21.36
C TYR A 120 -7.70 11.17 20.85
N ALA A 121 -6.43 11.37 20.47
CA ALA A 121 -5.61 10.32 19.90
C ALA A 121 -5.43 9.11 20.87
N PRO A 122 -5.13 9.30 22.17
CA PRO A 122 -5.13 8.20 23.14
C PRO A 122 -6.49 7.49 23.29
N ILE A 123 -7.60 8.25 23.33
CA ILE A 123 -8.95 7.68 23.43
C ILE A 123 -9.26 6.84 22.19
N LYS A 124 -8.95 7.36 21.01
CA LYS A 124 -9.09 6.66 19.74
C LYS A 124 -8.34 5.33 19.75
N VAL A 125 -7.07 5.35 20.14
CA VAL A 125 -6.24 4.14 20.24
C VAL A 125 -6.84 3.16 21.24
N TYR A 126 -7.30 3.64 22.40
CA TYR A 126 -7.94 2.79 23.41
C TYR A 126 -9.22 2.11 22.89
N ILE A 127 -10.08 2.85 22.19
CA ILE A 127 -11.29 2.28 21.55
C ILE A 127 -10.89 1.24 20.50
N GLN A 128 -9.88 1.52 19.66
CA GLN A 128 -9.38 0.54 18.68
C GLN A 128 -8.87 -0.74 19.35
N ILE A 129 -8.17 -0.62 20.49
CA ILE A 129 -7.73 -1.77 21.29
C ILE A 129 -8.94 -2.60 21.73
N LEU A 130 -9.96 -1.95 22.30
CA LEU A 130 -11.17 -2.63 22.78
C LEU A 130 -11.94 -3.31 21.63
N LEU A 131 -12.10 -2.64 20.49
CA LEU A 131 -12.79 -3.19 19.33
C LEU A 131 -12.05 -4.38 18.73
N LEU A 132 -10.72 -4.32 18.67
CA LEU A 132 -9.90 -5.43 18.17
C LEU A 132 -9.97 -6.62 19.13
N TYR A 133 -9.86 -6.40 20.45
CA TYR A 133 -10.07 -7.46 21.43
C TYR A 133 -11.47 -8.07 21.35
N TRP A 134 -12.51 -7.23 21.27
CA TRP A 134 -13.88 -7.69 21.10
C TRP A 134 -14.03 -8.58 19.87
N THR A 135 -13.48 -8.16 18.73
CA THR A 135 -13.54 -8.93 17.49
C THR A 135 -12.80 -10.27 17.64
N LEU A 136 -11.56 -10.24 18.14
CA LEU A 136 -10.70 -11.42 18.25
C LEU A 136 -11.10 -12.40 19.37
N PHE A 137 -11.80 -11.96 20.42
CA PHE A 137 -12.26 -12.84 21.51
C PHE A 137 -13.73 -13.21 21.43
N ALA A 138 -14.61 -12.28 21.01
CA ALA A 138 -16.05 -12.47 21.11
C ALA A 138 -16.72 -12.83 19.78
N ARG A 139 -16.19 -12.36 18.63
CA ARG A 139 -16.81 -12.58 17.32
C ARG A 139 -16.24 -13.76 16.56
N ILE A 140 -14.97 -14.09 16.80
CA ILE A 140 -14.23 -15.07 16.01
C ILE A 140 -13.93 -16.32 16.85
N ASN A 141 -14.14 -17.50 16.27
CA ASN A 141 -13.80 -18.77 16.90
C ASN A 141 -12.28 -18.91 17.10
N ARG A 142 -11.82 -19.86 17.91
CA ARG A 142 -10.39 -20.00 18.19
C ARG A 142 -9.66 -20.46 16.92
N PRO A 143 -8.73 -19.65 16.35
CA PRO A 143 -7.97 -20.08 15.19
C PRO A 143 -6.75 -20.92 15.60
N ASN A 144 -6.18 -21.66 14.65
CA ASN A 144 -4.88 -22.29 14.81
C ASN A 144 -3.76 -21.25 14.69
N TYR A 145 -3.90 -20.35 13.72
CA TYR A 145 -2.95 -19.27 13.44
C TYR A 145 -3.63 -17.90 13.38
N ILE A 146 -2.96 -16.87 13.88
CA ILE A 146 -3.27 -15.48 13.56
C ILE A 146 -2.15 -14.94 12.67
N LEU A 147 -2.48 -14.53 11.45
CA LEU A 147 -1.57 -13.82 10.54
C LEU A 147 -1.83 -12.32 10.66
N VAL A 148 -0.84 -11.53 11.06
CA VAL A 148 -0.98 -10.08 11.21
C VAL A 148 -0.12 -9.33 10.21
N GLN A 149 -0.69 -8.31 9.57
CA GLN A 149 0.08 -7.37 8.75
C GLN A 149 0.84 -6.38 9.65
N ASN A 150 2.15 -6.23 9.43
CA ASN A 150 2.96 -5.17 10.03
C ASN A 150 3.58 -4.29 8.94
N PRO A 151 3.40 -2.95 8.99
CA PRO A 151 2.67 -2.14 10.00
C PRO A 151 1.12 -2.13 9.79
N PRO A 152 0.32 -1.56 10.73
CA PRO A 152 0.72 -0.82 11.94
C PRO A 152 1.16 -1.73 13.08
N SER A 153 2.27 -1.40 13.74
CA SER A 153 2.83 -2.19 14.83
C SER A 153 2.18 -1.89 16.19
N ILE A 154 1.98 -0.60 16.49
CA ILE A 154 1.41 -0.11 17.75
C ILE A 154 -0.08 0.18 17.55
N PRO A 155 -0.98 -0.28 18.43
CA PRO A 155 -0.80 -1.24 19.54
C PRO A 155 -0.95 -2.71 19.12
N THR A 156 -1.06 -2.96 17.81
CA THR A 156 -1.41 -4.24 17.18
C THR A 156 -0.64 -5.44 17.67
N LEU A 157 0.70 -5.39 17.62
CA LEU A 157 1.54 -6.56 17.87
C LEU A 157 1.37 -7.07 19.30
N MET A 158 1.29 -6.16 20.28
CA MET A 158 0.98 -6.50 21.67
C MET A 158 -0.38 -7.17 21.82
N ILE A 159 -1.42 -6.64 21.14
CA ILE A 159 -2.78 -7.18 21.21
C ILE A 159 -2.83 -8.59 20.64
N VAL A 160 -2.30 -8.80 19.43
CA VAL A 160 -2.37 -10.11 18.77
C VAL A 160 -1.50 -11.14 19.50
N GLN A 161 -0.35 -10.75 20.06
CA GLN A 161 0.44 -11.63 20.92
C GLN A 161 -0.31 -12.05 22.18
N PHE A 162 -0.97 -11.10 22.86
CA PHE A 162 -1.79 -11.41 24.04
C PHE A 162 -2.95 -12.34 23.68
N VAL A 163 -3.64 -12.09 22.56
CA VAL A 163 -4.71 -12.97 22.06
C VAL A 163 -4.17 -14.36 21.76
N CYS A 164 -3.01 -14.46 21.11
CA CYS A 164 -2.37 -15.75 20.81
C CYS A 164 -2.05 -16.53 22.09
N TRP A 165 -1.47 -15.87 23.10
CA TRP A 165 -1.21 -16.48 24.40
C TRP A 165 -2.49 -16.95 25.11
N ALA A 166 -3.49 -16.07 25.22
CA ALA A 166 -4.74 -16.34 25.92
C ALA A 166 -5.57 -17.43 25.23
N ARG A 167 -5.59 -17.41 23.90
CA ARG A 167 -6.32 -18.35 23.07
C ARG A 167 -5.50 -19.57 22.68
N GLN A 168 -4.23 -19.69 23.07
CA GLN A 168 -3.30 -20.78 22.74
C GLN A 168 -3.14 -21.00 21.20
N THR A 169 -3.05 -19.90 20.48
CA THR A 169 -2.94 -19.81 19.02
C THR A 169 -1.51 -19.39 18.64
N GLU A 170 -1.04 -19.82 17.48
CA GLU A 170 0.28 -19.46 16.96
C GLU A 170 0.22 -18.14 16.17
N LEU A 171 1.21 -17.27 16.36
CA LEU A 171 1.28 -15.96 15.68
C LEU A 171 2.16 -16.03 14.43
N ILE A 172 1.69 -15.49 13.31
CA ILE A 172 2.48 -15.23 12.11
C ILE A 172 2.50 -13.73 11.86
N ILE A 173 3.69 -13.14 11.69
CA ILE A 173 3.83 -11.70 11.40
C ILE A 173 4.27 -11.55 9.95
N ASP A 174 3.48 -10.85 9.14
CA ASP A 174 3.84 -10.49 7.76
C ASP A 174 4.39 -9.07 7.72
N TRP A 175 5.71 -8.96 7.49
CA TRP A 175 6.47 -7.73 7.52
C TRP A 175 6.54 -7.09 6.14
N HIS A 176 5.93 -5.92 6.02
CA HIS A 176 5.89 -5.11 4.79
C HIS A 176 6.85 -3.94 4.87
N ASN A 177 6.97 -3.34 6.05
CA ASN A 177 7.90 -2.28 6.38
C ASN A 177 8.06 -2.24 7.91
N PHE A 178 8.87 -1.33 8.42
CA PHE A 178 8.96 -1.06 9.85
C PHE A 178 8.11 0.16 10.22
N GLY A 179 7.24 0.00 11.22
CA GLY A 179 6.40 1.09 11.70
C GLY A 179 7.22 2.29 12.19
N PHE A 180 8.36 2.04 12.85
CA PHE A 180 9.23 3.12 13.33
C PHE A 180 9.93 3.89 12.20
N THR A 181 10.24 3.28 11.05
CA THR A 181 10.88 4.00 9.93
C THR A 181 9.89 4.93 9.25
N ILE A 182 8.65 4.49 9.06
CA ILE A 182 7.55 5.31 8.55
C ILE A 182 7.29 6.51 9.50
N LEU A 183 7.29 6.27 10.81
CA LEU A 183 7.18 7.35 11.80
C LEU A 183 8.38 8.31 11.73
N GLY A 184 9.58 7.77 11.46
CA GLY A 184 10.81 8.52 11.25
C GLY A 184 10.76 9.52 10.10
N LEU A 185 10.02 9.22 9.02
CA LEU A 185 9.81 10.18 7.93
C LEU A 185 9.06 11.45 8.38
N ARG A 186 8.20 11.35 9.40
CA ARG A 186 7.41 12.48 9.91
C ARG A 186 8.10 13.24 11.04
N LEU A 187 8.72 12.53 11.98
CA LEU A 187 9.27 13.10 13.21
C LEU A 187 10.80 13.24 13.19
N GLY A 188 11.47 12.68 12.17
CA GLY A 188 12.92 12.52 12.09
C GLY A 188 13.39 11.21 12.74
N HIS A 189 14.28 10.48 12.08
CA HIS A 189 14.78 9.18 12.54
C HIS A 189 15.48 9.21 13.91
N ASN A 190 16.03 10.36 14.32
CA ASN A 190 16.71 10.53 15.60
C ASN A 190 15.78 10.90 16.77
N ASN A 191 14.48 11.11 16.50
CA ASN A 191 13.50 11.52 17.49
C ASN A 191 13.31 10.45 18.58
N PHE A 192 13.14 10.89 19.84
CA PHE A 192 12.92 10.00 20.99
C PHE A 192 11.69 9.09 20.82
N ILE A 193 10.60 9.61 20.25
CA ILE A 193 9.37 8.84 19.99
C ILE A 193 9.64 7.71 19.00
N VAL A 194 10.46 7.96 17.97
CA VAL A 194 10.85 6.96 16.96
C VAL A 194 11.69 5.85 17.60
N LYS A 195 12.57 6.20 18.55
CA LYS A 195 13.35 5.21 19.32
C LYS A 195 12.44 4.32 20.19
N ILE A 196 11.44 4.91 20.84
CA ILE A 196 10.42 4.14 21.59
C ILE A 196 9.64 3.22 20.64
N ALA A 197 9.18 3.72 19.50
CA ALA A 197 8.46 2.92 18.52
C ALA A 197 9.31 1.75 18.01
N LYS A 198 10.61 1.98 17.76
CA LYS A 198 11.56 0.92 17.38
C LYS A 198 11.72 -0.13 18.48
N TRP A 199 11.88 0.30 19.73
CA TRP A 199 11.96 -0.62 20.87
C TRP A 199 10.69 -1.46 21.02
N TYR A 200 9.52 -0.82 20.92
CA TYR A 200 8.22 -1.51 20.98
C TYR A 200 8.10 -2.55 19.85
N GLU A 201 8.39 -2.15 18.62
CA GLU A 201 8.26 -3.01 17.44
C GLU A 201 9.24 -4.18 17.52
N LYS A 202 10.47 -3.97 18.04
CA LYS A 202 11.41 -5.06 18.28
C LYS A 202 10.96 -6.00 19.40
N LEU A 203 10.39 -5.47 20.49
CA LEU A 203 9.91 -6.26 21.63
C LEU A 203 8.74 -7.17 21.22
N TYR A 204 7.68 -6.59 20.67
CA TYR A 204 6.46 -7.31 20.28
C TYR A 204 6.54 -7.94 18.89
N GLY A 205 7.54 -7.59 18.08
CA GLY A 205 7.81 -8.25 16.81
C GLY A 205 8.83 -9.38 16.90
N GLY A 206 9.62 -9.44 17.98
CA GLY A 206 10.73 -10.37 18.11
C GLY A 206 10.36 -11.83 18.39
N ARG A 207 9.08 -12.14 18.64
CA ARG A 207 8.61 -13.49 18.96
C ARG A 207 7.34 -13.81 18.18
N ALA A 208 7.41 -14.78 17.29
CA ALA A 208 6.26 -15.33 16.58
C ALA A 208 6.51 -16.82 16.25
N HIS A 209 5.49 -17.53 15.82
CA HIS A 209 5.67 -18.85 15.21
C HIS A 209 6.44 -18.74 13.89
N ALA A 210 6.04 -17.77 13.07
CA ALA A 210 6.69 -17.48 11.80
C ALA A 210 6.66 -15.99 11.46
N HIS A 211 7.61 -15.58 10.62
CA HIS A 211 7.75 -14.24 10.07
C HIS A 211 7.79 -14.36 8.54
N LEU A 212 6.87 -13.68 7.87
CA LEU A 212 6.86 -13.53 6.42
C LEU A 212 7.48 -12.18 6.08
N THR A 213 8.37 -12.12 5.09
CA THR A 213 9.01 -10.86 4.68
C THR A 213 8.79 -10.59 3.19
N VAL A 214 8.62 -9.32 2.83
CA VAL A 214 8.50 -8.89 1.43
C VAL A 214 9.81 -8.97 0.65
N THR A 215 10.96 -9.00 1.34
CA THR A 215 12.29 -9.04 0.74
C THR A 215 13.25 -9.96 1.49
N SER A 216 14.29 -10.41 0.79
CA SER A 216 15.45 -11.09 1.38
C SER A 216 16.28 -10.13 2.23
N ALA A 217 16.33 -8.84 1.89
CA ALA A 217 16.96 -7.82 2.73
C ALA A 217 16.30 -7.75 4.12
N MET A 218 14.97 -7.67 4.18
CA MET A 218 14.21 -7.67 5.44
C MET A 218 14.36 -8.99 6.19
N HIS A 219 14.39 -10.12 5.48
CA HIS A 219 14.69 -11.42 6.10
C HIS A 219 16.02 -11.38 6.86
N ARG A 220 17.10 -10.93 6.22
CA ARG A 220 18.42 -10.82 6.83
C ARG A 220 18.45 -9.85 8.01
N GLU A 221 17.73 -8.73 7.92
CA GLU A 221 17.60 -7.78 9.03
C GLU A 221 16.94 -8.43 10.25
N LEU A 222 15.82 -9.13 10.05
CA LEU A 222 15.11 -9.83 11.11
C LEU A 222 15.95 -10.97 11.71
N MET A 223 16.64 -11.72 10.86
CA MET A 223 17.48 -12.85 11.26
C MET A 223 18.73 -12.41 12.04
N TYR A 224 19.52 -11.48 11.50
CA TYR A 224 20.86 -11.16 12.03
C TYR A 224 20.91 -9.94 12.94
N LYS A 225 20.01 -8.96 12.78
CA LYS A 225 20.04 -7.73 13.60
C LYS A 225 18.96 -7.71 14.67
N TRP A 226 17.79 -8.27 14.37
CA TRP A 226 16.72 -8.36 15.35
C TRP A 226 16.76 -9.66 16.12
N GLU A 227 17.32 -10.72 15.52
CA GLU A 227 17.43 -12.06 16.08
C GLU A 227 16.04 -12.56 16.53
N VAL A 228 15.06 -12.42 15.63
CA VAL A 228 13.68 -12.81 15.93
C VAL A 228 13.56 -14.31 16.15
N GLN A 229 12.62 -14.72 17.00
CA GLN A 229 12.30 -16.11 17.26
C GLN A 229 11.14 -16.57 16.39
N GLY A 230 11.33 -17.69 15.70
CA GLY A 230 10.35 -18.29 14.79
C GLY A 230 10.96 -18.63 13.44
N ALA A 231 10.20 -19.30 12.58
CA ALA A 231 10.62 -19.50 11.19
C ALA A 231 10.57 -18.18 10.42
N ILE A 232 11.50 -17.91 9.50
CA ILE A 232 11.47 -16.72 8.65
C ILE A 232 11.40 -17.18 7.20
N SER A 233 10.46 -16.63 6.42
CA SER A 233 10.32 -16.93 5.00
C SER A 233 10.09 -15.66 4.20
N THR A 234 10.80 -15.53 3.08
CA THR A 234 10.60 -14.41 2.15
C THR A 234 9.53 -14.77 1.14
N LEU A 235 8.47 -13.97 1.08
CA LEU A 235 7.39 -14.07 0.12
C LEU A 235 7.28 -12.74 -0.62
N TYR A 236 7.76 -12.73 -1.86
CA TYR A 236 7.67 -11.57 -2.75
C TYR A 236 6.21 -11.32 -3.17
N ASP A 237 5.86 -10.04 -3.31
CA ASP A 237 4.56 -9.64 -3.84
C ASP A 237 4.38 -10.01 -5.30
N ARG A 238 3.12 -10.21 -5.69
CA ARG A 238 2.72 -10.54 -7.06
C ARG A 238 1.66 -9.56 -7.53
N PRO A 239 1.67 -9.22 -8.83
CA PRO A 239 0.66 -8.32 -9.37
C PRO A 239 -0.71 -8.98 -9.32
N GLN A 240 -1.73 -8.13 -9.24
CA GLN A 240 -3.10 -8.61 -9.37
C GLN A 240 -3.40 -9.02 -10.81
N SER A 241 -4.28 -10.01 -10.99
CA SER A 241 -4.57 -10.60 -12.31
C SER A 241 -5.19 -9.64 -13.32
N HIS A 242 -5.74 -8.51 -12.87
CA HIS A 242 -6.26 -7.46 -13.75
C HIS A 242 -5.18 -6.54 -14.32
N PHE A 243 -3.95 -6.57 -13.78
CA PHE A 243 -2.81 -5.95 -14.44
C PHE A 243 -2.36 -6.87 -15.56
N LYS A 244 -2.67 -6.48 -16.79
CA LYS A 244 -2.29 -7.18 -18.02
C LYS A 244 -1.89 -6.18 -19.09
N LYS A 245 -1.10 -6.64 -20.07
CA LYS A 245 -0.88 -5.87 -21.30
C LYS A 245 -2.20 -5.83 -22.07
N LEU A 246 -2.59 -4.64 -22.54
CA LEU A 246 -3.79 -4.51 -23.37
C LEU A 246 -3.46 -4.82 -24.83
N ASP A 247 -4.43 -5.39 -25.54
CA ASP A 247 -4.35 -5.49 -27.00
C ASP A 247 -4.67 -4.13 -27.67
N LEU A 248 -4.43 -4.03 -28.98
CA LEU A 248 -4.62 -2.78 -29.73
C LEU A 248 -6.07 -2.28 -29.72
N GLU A 249 -7.03 -3.19 -29.64
CA GLU A 249 -8.44 -2.86 -29.65
C GLU A 249 -8.84 -2.28 -28.29
N GLU A 250 -8.45 -2.96 -27.20
CA GLU A 250 -8.61 -2.48 -25.83
C GLU A 250 -7.93 -1.12 -25.62
N ILE A 251 -6.72 -0.91 -26.16
CA ILE A 251 -6.01 0.39 -26.12
C ILE A 251 -6.83 1.47 -26.83
N HIS A 252 -7.34 1.17 -28.03
CA HIS A 252 -8.11 2.14 -28.82
C HIS A 252 -9.42 2.54 -28.14
N GLU A 253 -10.18 1.57 -27.64
CA GLU A 253 -11.44 1.81 -26.92
C GLU A 253 -11.20 2.64 -25.66
N PHE A 254 -10.20 2.25 -24.85
CA PHE A 254 -9.87 2.94 -23.62
C PHE A 254 -9.45 4.38 -23.88
N LEU A 255 -8.50 4.62 -24.79
CA LEU A 255 -8.00 5.96 -25.08
C LEU A 255 -9.05 6.87 -25.73
N THR A 256 -9.99 6.30 -26.49
CA THR A 256 -11.13 7.04 -27.05
C THR A 256 -12.03 7.59 -25.95
N ARG A 257 -12.31 6.79 -24.91
CA ARG A 257 -13.10 7.22 -23.75
C ARG A 257 -12.30 8.13 -22.80
N PHE A 258 -11.02 7.85 -22.62
CA PHE A 258 -10.15 8.58 -21.68
C PHE A 258 -9.75 9.97 -22.18
N ASN A 259 -9.71 10.18 -23.50
CA ASN A 259 -9.40 11.45 -24.17
C ASN A 259 -8.14 12.15 -23.64
N LEU A 260 -7.00 11.46 -23.78
CA LEU A 260 -5.71 11.94 -23.28
C LEU A 260 -5.28 13.27 -23.95
N GLU A 261 -5.66 13.46 -25.21
CA GLU A 261 -5.39 14.66 -26.01
C GLU A 261 -6.00 15.92 -25.38
N GLU A 262 -7.21 15.81 -24.82
CA GLU A 262 -7.85 16.91 -24.10
C GLU A 262 -7.09 17.27 -22.82
N ILE A 263 -6.60 16.27 -22.08
CA ILE A 263 -5.80 16.48 -20.87
C ILE A 263 -4.49 17.20 -21.23
N ILE A 264 -3.79 16.73 -22.26
CA ILE A 264 -2.54 17.34 -22.75
C ILE A 264 -2.79 18.79 -23.18
N SER A 265 -3.84 19.04 -23.95
CA SER A 265 -4.18 20.38 -24.44
C SER A 265 -4.47 21.38 -23.33
N LYS A 266 -5.07 20.94 -22.22
CA LYS A 266 -5.39 21.80 -21.08
C LYS A 266 -4.20 22.14 -20.19
N GLN A 267 -3.24 21.21 -20.07
CA GLN A 267 -2.13 21.33 -19.12
C GLN A 267 -0.81 21.76 -19.76
N SER A 268 -0.69 21.60 -21.08
CA SER A 268 0.58 21.78 -21.78
C SER A 268 0.56 22.97 -22.71
N ILE A 269 1.70 23.65 -22.83
CA ILE A 269 1.87 24.80 -23.71
C ILE A 269 2.41 24.32 -25.07
N GLY A 270 1.86 24.84 -26.17
CA GLY A 270 2.38 24.66 -27.54
C GLY A 270 1.53 23.76 -28.44
N ALA A 271 1.06 24.33 -29.56
CA ALA A 271 0.07 23.73 -30.46
C ALA A 271 0.58 22.56 -31.34
N ASN A 272 1.90 22.42 -31.54
CA ASN A 272 2.47 21.51 -32.54
C ASN A 272 2.84 20.11 -32.00
N PHE A 273 2.51 19.81 -30.74
CA PHE A 273 2.85 18.51 -30.15
C PHE A 273 1.87 17.41 -30.55
N LEU A 274 0.57 17.69 -30.49
CA LEU A 274 -0.46 16.69 -30.71
C LEU A 274 -0.57 16.32 -32.18
N PRO A 275 -0.81 15.03 -32.50
CA PRO A 275 -1.11 14.62 -33.86
C PRO A 275 -2.41 15.28 -34.36
N PRO A 276 -2.62 15.36 -35.69
CA PRO A 276 -3.87 15.85 -36.25
C PRO A 276 -5.07 15.06 -35.69
N SER A 277 -6.08 15.78 -35.19
CA SER A 277 -7.26 15.15 -34.61
C SER A 277 -8.12 14.50 -35.70
N SER A 278 -8.57 13.28 -35.45
CA SER A 278 -9.52 12.54 -36.28
C SER A 278 -10.48 11.81 -35.37
N LYS A 279 -11.76 11.74 -35.74
CA LYS A 279 -12.81 11.06 -34.95
C LYS A 279 -12.50 9.57 -34.72
N MET A 280 -11.63 8.97 -35.53
CA MET A 280 -11.29 7.55 -35.49
C MET A 280 -9.84 7.30 -35.04
N SER A 281 -9.19 8.31 -34.46
CA SER A 281 -7.81 8.20 -33.98
C SER A 281 -7.71 8.71 -32.55
N THR A 282 -6.88 8.02 -31.77
CA THR A 282 -6.43 8.45 -30.45
C THR A 282 -4.97 8.90 -30.55
N LEU A 283 -4.38 9.31 -29.42
CA LEU A 283 -2.98 9.69 -29.35
C LEU A 283 -2.04 8.57 -29.81
N LEU A 284 -2.39 7.31 -29.52
CA LEU A 284 -1.53 6.15 -29.81
C LEU A 284 -1.99 5.34 -31.03
N THR A 285 -3.30 5.31 -31.32
CA THR A 285 -3.89 4.35 -32.25
C THR A 285 -4.80 5.01 -33.28
N THR A 286 -5.05 4.33 -34.39
CA THR A 286 -5.99 4.75 -35.42
C THR A 286 -6.78 3.57 -35.95
N LYS A 287 -8.03 3.83 -36.34
CA LYS A 287 -8.89 2.92 -37.08
C LYS A 287 -9.27 3.56 -38.42
N PRO A 288 -8.86 2.98 -39.56
CA PRO A 288 -9.25 3.48 -40.88
C PRO A 288 -10.76 3.41 -41.15
N SER A 289 -11.45 2.41 -40.60
CA SER A 289 -12.91 2.24 -40.64
C SER A 289 -13.39 1.55 -39.35
N SER A 290 -14.70 1.55 -39.08
CA SER A 290 -15.28 0.93 -37.86
C SER A 290 -14.94 -0.56 -37.77
N ASP A 291 -14.86 -1.22 -38.92
CA ASP A 291 -14.66 -2.66 -39.03
C ASP A 291 -13.18 -3.03 -39.22
N SER A 292 -12.30 -2.04 -39.33
CA SER A 292 -10.85 -2.27 -39.43
C SER A 292 -10.23 -2.48 -38.05
N PRO A 293 -9.26 -3.40 -37.91
CA PRO A 293 -8.55 -3.59 -36.66
C PRO A 293 -7.78 -2.32 -36.28
N ALA A 294 -7.75 -2.00 -34.98
CA ALA A 294 -6.93 -0.92 -34.46
C ALA A 294 -5.44 -1.15 -34.77
N LYS A 295 -4.73 -0.08 -35.12
CA LYS A 295 -3.28 -0.09 -35.35
C LYS A 295 -2.62 1.07 -34.62
N TYR A 296 -1.37 0.88 -34.21
CA TYR A 296 -0.54 2.00 -33.76
C TYR A 296 -0.36 3.02 -34.87
N ARG A 297 -0.36 4.30 -34.51
CA ARG A 297 0.01 5.37 -35.43
C ARG A 297 1.52 5.39 -35.61
N SER A 298 1.99 5.76 -36.80
CA SER A 298 3.42 5.93 -37.09
C SER A 298 4.03 7.15 -36.41
N ASP A 299 3.20 8.14 -36.06
CA ASP A 299 3.60 9.39 -35.41
C ASP A 299 3.24 9.43 -33.91
N ARG A 300 2.89 8.29 -33.32
CA ARG A 300 2.51 8.25 -31.89
C ARG A 300 3.68 8.66 -31.01
N PRO A 301 3.43 9.37 -29.90
CA PRO A 301 4.44 9.52 -28.87
C PRO A 301 4.62 8.20 -28.09
N ILE A 302 5.75 8.14 -27.38
CA ILE A 302 6.00 7.12 -26.37
C ILE A 302 5.29 7.53 -25.09
N LEU A 303 4.45 6.63 -24.58
CA LEU A 303 3.65 6.84 -23.38
C LEU A 303 4.41 6.32 -22.15
N ILE A 304 4.70 7.22 -21.22
CA ILE A 304 5.43 6.93 -19.99
C ILE A 304 4.49 7.17 -18.82
N VAL A 305 4.40 6.22 -17.88
CA VAL A 305 3.54 6.33 -16.70
C VAL A 305 4.34 6.30 -15.41
N SER A 306 4.04 7.21 -14.50
CA SER A 306 4.56 7.19 -13.13
C SER A 306 3.40 7.38 -12.15
N SER A 307 3.21 6.43 -11.24
CA SER A 307 2.31 6.61 -10.09
C SER A 307 3.09 7.14 -8.88
N THR A 308 2.47 8.00 -8.07
CA THR A 308 3.14 8.65 -6.94
C THR A 308 2.21 9.01 -5.78
N SER A 309 2.76 9.02 -4.57
CA SER A 309 2.12 9.59 -3.39
C SER A 309 2.46 11.07 -3.18
N TRP A 310 3.24 11.70 -4.07
CA TRP A 310 3.72 13.09 -3.95
C TRP A 310 4.30 13.41 -2.56
N THR A 311 4.99 12.44 -1.97
CA THR A 311 5.66 12.54 -0.67
C THR A 311 7.15 12.81 -0.85
N ALA A 312 7.83 13.23 0.21
CA ALA A 312 9.23 13.65 0.14
C ALA A 312 10.22 12.52 -0.21
N ASP A 313 9.82 11.26 -0.05
CA ASP A 313 10.58 10.07 -0.45
C ASP A 313 10.58 9.84 -1.98
N GLU A 314 9.71 10.53 -2.72
CA GLU A 314 9.65 10.49 -4.18
C GLU A 314 10.05 11.85 -4.77
N ASP A 315 11.36 12.07 -4.95
CA ASP A 315 11.86 13.33 -5.51
C ASP A 315 11.61 13.41 -7.03
N PHE A 316 10.48 13.98 -7.40
CA PHE A 316 10.12 14.23 -8.80
C PHE A 316 11.02 15.23 -9.52
N SER A 317 11.86 15.99 -8.81
CA SER A 317 12.82 16.89 -9.48
C SER A 317 13.80 16.11 -10.37
N ILE A 318 14.06 14.83 -10.03
CA ILE A 318 14.88 13.92 -10.84
C ILE A 318 14.22 13.66 -12.21
N LEU A 319 12.92 13.35 -12.22
CA LEU A 319 12.18 13.10 -13.46
C LEU A 319 12.04 14.38 -14.29
N LEU A 320 11.72 15.51 -13.65
CA LEU A 320 11.57 16.80 -14.34
C LEU A 320 12.88 17.23 -15.02
N LYS A 321 14.01 17.14 -14.31
CA LYS A 321 15.33 17.45 -14.90
C LYS A 321 15.72 16.45 -15.99
N ALA A 322 15.38 15.17 -15.84
CA ALA A 322 15.63 14.18 -16.87
C ALA A 322 14.84 14.48 -18.16
N ALA A 323 13.60 14.94 -18.02
CA ALA A 323 12.78 15.38 -19.14
C ALA A 323 13.37 16.62 -19.84
N GLU A 324 13.86 17.62 -19.09
CA GLU A 324 14.56 18.78 -19.67
C GLU A 324 15.82 18.35 -20.43
N ARG A 325 16.62 17.46 -19.84
CA ARG A 325 17.84 16.93 -20.48
C ARG A 325 17.52 16.16 -21.75
N TYR A 326 16.47 15.34 -21.74
CA TYR A 326 15.99 14.65 -22.93
C TYR A 326 15.66 15.67 -24.03
N ASP A 327 14.86 16.69 -23.70
CA ASP A 327 14.40 17.72 -24.64
C ASP A 327 15.56 18.56 -25.24
N GLN A 328 16.67 18.70 -24.52
CA GLN A 328 17.84 19.48 -24.92
C GLN A 328 18.92 18.68 -25.66
N SER A 329 18.84 17.34 -25.71
CA SER A 329 19.99 16.51 -26.08
C SER A 329 20.34 16.51 -27.57
N THR A 330 19.37 16.28 -28.46
CA THR A 330 19.59 16.28 -29.92
C THR A 330 18.34 16.72 -30.69
N ASP A 331 18.54 17.26 -31.89
CA ASP A 331 17.45 17.49 -32.84
C ASP A 331 16.88 16.14 -33.34
N ASN A 332 15.56 16.03 -33.49
CA ASN A 332 14.79 14.83 -33.91
C ASN A 332 14.70 13.67 -32.90
N LEU A 333 14.43 13.95 -31.62
CA LEU A 333 14.01 12.90 -30.69
C LEU A 333 12.54 12.52 -30.83
N PRO A 334 12.17 11.23 -30.59
CA PRO A 334 10.78 10.82 -30.46
C PRO A 334 10.03 11.64 -29.41
N LYS A 335 8.74 11.87 -29.66
CA LYS A 335 7.88 12.58 -28.70
C LYS A 335 7.60 11.70 -27.48
N LEU A 336 7.73 12.26 -26.28
CA LEU A 336 7.40 11.60 -25.02
C LEU A 336 6.18 12.24 -24.37
N VAL A 337 5.28 11.41 -23.82
CA VAL A 337 4.16 11.84 -22.98
C VAL A 337 4.26 11.14 -21.64
N PHE A 338 4.47 11.91 -20.58
CA PHE A 338 4.44 11.45 -19.20
C PHE A 338 3.05 11.65 -18.63
N ILE A 339 2.43 10.57 -18.15
CA ILE A 339 1.25 10.61 -17.28
C ILE A 339 1.70 10.36 -15.86
N ILE A 340 1.56 11.38 -15.01
CA ILE A 340 1.82 11.26 -13.59
C ILE A 340 0.48 11.19 -12.85
N THR A 341 0.25 10.08 -12.16
CA THR A 341 -0.96 9.89 -11.34
C THR A 341 -0.65 9.81 -9.87
N GLY A 342 -1.54 10.34 -9.03
CA GLY A 342 -1.31 10.35 -7.59
C GLY A 342 -1.95 11.49 -6.84
N LYS A 343 -1.94 11.37 -5.51
CA LYS A 343 -2.35 12.42 -4.58
C LYS A 343 -1.35 12.51 -3.43
N GLY A 344 -0.97 13.74 -3.07
CA GLY A 344 -0.22 14.00 -1.87
C GLY A 344 0.30 15.43 -1.77
N PRO A 345 1.07 15.73 -0.71
CA PRO A 345 1.33 17.09 -0.27
C PRO A 345 2.20 17.92 -1.22
N LEU A 346 3.05 17.30 -2.03
CA LEU A 346 3.94 18.00 -2.96
C LEU A 346 3.36 18.16 -4.37
N LYS A 347 2.14 17.69 -4.63
CA LYS A 347 1.52 17.72 -5.96
C LYS A 347 1.50 19.15 -6.54
N ASP A 348 0.89 20.10 -5.83
CA ASP A 348 0.77 21.49 -6.28
C ASP A 348 2.12 22.19 -6.48
N LYS A 349 3.16 21.74 -5.78
CA LYS A 349 4.53 22.24 -5.99
C LYS A 349 5.02 21.80 -7.36
N TYR A 350 4.96 20.50 -7.66
CA TYR A 350 5.47 19.97 -8.92
C TYR A 350 4.59 20.38 -10.11
N GLU A 351 3.27 20.50 -9.96
CA GLU A 351 2.41 21.03 -11.02
C GLU A 351 2.77 22.47 -11.41
N ARG A 352 3.16 23.32 -10.43
CA ARG A 352 3.69 24.67 -10.69
C ARG A 352 5.08 24.68 -11.31
N GLU A 353 5.88 23.64 -11.11
CA GLU A 353 7.16 23.49 -11.79
C GLU A 353 6.94 23.07 -13.24
N ILE A 354 6.08 22.05 -13.47
CA ILE A 354 5.71 21.54 -14.80
C ILE A 354 5.11 22.65 -15.66
N SER A 355 4.22 23.50 -15.12
CA SER A 355 3.56 24.56 -15.91
C SER A 355 4.52 25.66 -16.40
N LYS A 356 5.73 25.74 -15.85
CA LYS A 356 6.78 26.68 -16.28
C LYS A 356 7.70 26.08 -17.34
N MET A 357 7.61 24.78 -17.59
CA MET A 357 8.48 24.08 -18.54
C MET A 357 8.01 24.33 -19.97
N SER A 358 8.93 24.76 -20.84
CA SER A 358 8.69 24.91 -22.27
C SER A 358 9.47 23.85 -23.03
N LEU A 359 8.86 22.68 -23.19
CA LEU A 359 9.49 21.49 -23.79
C LEU A 359 8.99 21.28 -25.23
N LYS A 360 9.89 20.90 -26.13
CA LYS A 360 9.59 20.69 -27.55
C LYS A 360 9.03 19.29 -27.81
N ASN A 361 9.73 18.27 -27.35
CA ASN A 361 9.49 16.84 -27.61
C ASN A 361 8.86 16.13 -26.41
N VAL A 362 8.72 16.79 -25.26
CA VAL A 362 8.17 16.18 -24.05
C VAL A 362 6.89 16.87 -23.60
N ARG A 363 5.90 16.09 -23.16
CA ARG A 363 4.73 16.58 -22.43
C ARG A 363 4.60 15.84 -21.11
N ILE A 364 4.32 16.58 -20.05
CA ILE A 364 4.11 16.03 -18.71
C ILE A 364 2.73 16.48 -18.26
N VAL A 365 1.85 15.51 -18.02
CA VAL A 365 0.49 15.76 -17.54
C VAL A 365 0.27 15.06 -16.21
N THR A 366 -0.46 15.73 -15.33
CA THR A 366 -0.92 15.16 -14.07
C THR A 366 -2.40 14.85 -14.15
N THR A 367 -2.80 13.62 -13.81
CA THR A 367 -4.21 13.25 -13.79
C THR A 367 -4.50 12.20 -12.73
N TRP A 368 -5.67 12.28 -12.10
CA TRP A 368 -6.12 11.24 -11.20
C TRP A 368 -6.67 10.09 -12.02
N LEU A 369 -6.09 8.90 -11.83
CA LEU A 369 -6.58 7.68 -12.44
C LEU A 369 -7.44 6.93 -11.41
N PRO A 370 -8.73 6.71 -11.71
CA PRO A 370 -9.55 5.76 -10.96
C PRO A 370 -8.92 4.36 -10.90
N ALA A 371 -9.33 3.56 -9.91
CA ALA A 371 -8.77 2.23 -9.70
C ALA A 371 -9.01 1.30 -10.90
N GLU A 372 -10.10 1.52 -11.64
CA GLU A 372 -10.48 0.82 -12.86
C GLU A 372 -9.66 1.25 -14.09
N ASP A 373 -9.22 2.51 -14.16
CA ASP A 373 -8.48 3.04 -15.31
C ASP A 373 -6.96 2.89 -15.15
N TYR A 374 -6.46 2.76 -13.91
CA TYR A 374 -5.03 2.61 -13.63
C TYR A 374 -4.40 1.37 -14.29
N PRO A 375 -4.96 0.15 -14.18
CA PRO A 375 -4.44 -1.01 -14.90
C PRO A 375 -4.47 -0.82 -16.43
N LEU A 376 -5.50 -0.12 -16.94
CA LEU A 376 -5.65 0.12 -18.38
C LEU A 376 -4.56 1.06 -18.90
N ILE A 377 -4.26 2.16 -18.21
CA ILE A 377 -3.18 3.05 -18.64
C ILE A 377 -1.82 2.35 -18.62
N LEU A 378 -1.57 1.48 -17.61
CA LEU A 378 -0.33 0.73 -17.51
C LEU A 378 -0.20 -0.27 -18.66
N GLY A 379 -1.30 -0.94 -19.01
CA GLY A 379 -1.33 -1.85 -20.16
C GLY A 379 -1.13 -1.15 -21.50
N CYS A 380 -1.54 0.13 -21.63
CA CYS A 380 -1.28 0.97 -22.80
C CYS A 380 0.15 1.50 -22.91
N ALA A 381 0.84 1.67 -21.78
CA ALA A 381 2.11 2.39 -21.71
C ALA A 381 3.28 1.62 -22.34
N ASP A 382 4.33 2.37 -22.65
CA ASP A 382 5.59 1.89 -23.24
C ASP A 382 6.70 1.79 -22.20
N LEU A 383 6.66 2.63 -21.17
CA LEU A 383 7.63 2.63 -20.07
C LEU A 383 6.99 3.06 -18.75
N GLY A 384 7.32 2.36 -17.67
CA GLY A 384 7.01 2.76 -16.30
C GLY A 384 8.19 3.46 -15.64
N ILE A 385 7.92 4.45 -14.78
CA ILE A 385 8.94 5.06 -13.92
C ILE A 385 8.52 4.93 -12.45
N SER A 386 9.46 4.51 -11.62
CA SER A 386 9.32 4.50 -10.16
C SER A 386 10.41 5.32 -9.50
N LEU A 387 10.02 6.37 -8.81
CA LEU A 387 10.88 7.21 -7.96
C LEU A 387 10.80 6.83 -6.48
N HIS A 388 10.10 5.75 -6.15
CA HIS A 388 9.92 5.33 -4.77
C HIS A 388 11.23 4.86 -4.14
N LYS A 389 11.57 5.44 -2.99
CA LYS A 389 12.62 4.94 -2.11
C LYS A 389 12.00 4.43 -0.82
N SER A 390 12.34 3.19 -0.47
CA SER A 390 11.92 2.54 0.77
C SER A 390 12.33 3.35 2.00
N SER A 391 11.38 3.58 2.93
CA SER A 391 11.65 4.27 4.20
C SER A 391 12.63 3.51 5.11
N SER A 392 12.66 2.19 4.97
CA SER A 392 13.55 1.28 5.71
C SER A 392 14.76 0.83 4.87
N GLY A 393 14.76 1.12 3.57
CA GLY A 393 15.65 0.51 2.58
C GLY A 393 15.32 -0.94 2.23
N MET A 394 14.23 -1.52 2.77
CA MET A 394 13.95 -2.96 2.78
C MET A 394 12.57 -3.37 2.24
N ASP A 395 11.73 -2.42 1.82
CA ASP A 395 10.46 -2.71 1.13
C ASP A 395 10.54 -2.43 -0.37
N LEU A 396 9.69 -3.12 -1.14
CA LEU A 396 9.67 -3.03 -2.60
C LEU A 396 8.46 -2.21 -3.08
N PRO A 397 8.61 -1.42 -4.15
CA PRO A 397 7.53 -0.60 -4.67
C PRO A 397 6.46 -1.46 -5.36
N MET A 398 5.25 -1.51 -4.79
CA MET A 398 4.11 -2.22 -5.37
C MET A 398 3.73 -1.72 -6.76
N LYS A 399 3.90 -0.43 -7.03
CA LYS A 399 3.70 0.13 -8.37
C LYS A 399 4.54 -0.55 -9.45
N VAL A 400 5.76 -0.99 -9.13
CA VAL A 400 6.62 -1.70 -10.10
C VAL A 400 6.12 -3.12 -10.33
N VAL A 401 5.59 -3.76 -9.29
CA VAL A 401 4.92 -5.07 -9.42
C VAL A 401 3.71 -4.95 -10.34
N ASP A 402 2.86 -3.92 -10.16
CA ASP A 402 1.71 -3.64 -11.04
C ASP A 402 2.14 -3.42 -12.49
N MET A 403 3.19 -2.61 -12.72
CA MET A 403 3.76 -2.37 -14.05
C MET A 403 4.24 -3.68 -14.70
N PHE A 404 4.96 -4.53 -13.96
CA PHE A 404 5.37 -5.84 -14.45
C PHE A 404 4.19 -6.76 -14.74
N GLY A 405 3.10 -6.68 -13.97
CA GLY A 405 1.85 -7.38 -14.28
C GLY A 405 1.29 -7.00 -15.66
N CYS A 406 1.41 -5.72 -16.04
CA CYS A 406 1.05 -5.22 -17.36
C CYS A 406 2.08 -5.52 -18.46
N GLY A 407 3.17 -6.24 -18.17
CA GLY A 407 4.28 -6.42 -19.11
C GLY A 407 5.02 -5.12 -19.45
N LEU A 408 4.89 -4.09 -18.62
CA LEU A 408 5.50 -2.78 -18.82
C LEU A 408 6.94 -2.78 -18.31
N PRO A 409 7.96 -2.48 -19.14
CA PRO A 409 9.32 -2.29 -18.65
C PRO A 409 9.40 -1.07 -17.73
N VAL A 410 10.31 -1.10 -16.75
CA VAL A 410 10.39 -0.06 -15.70
C VAL A 410 11.80 0.50 -15.56
N CYS A 411 11.90 1.83 -15.46
CA CYS A 411 13.05 2.52 -14.88
C CYS A 411 12.77 2.81 -13.39
N ALA A 412 13.60 2.30 -12.48
CA ALA A 412 13.45 2.50 -11.04
C ALA A 412 14.66 3.22 -10.42
N ILE A 413 14.40 4.16 -9.51
CA ILE A 413 15.47 4.83 -8.75
C ILE A 413 16.19 3.81 -7.85
N LYS A 414 17.52 3.92 -7.74
CA LYS A 414 18.33 3.03 -6.92
C LYS A 414 18.08 3.25 -5.42
N PHE A 415 17.88 2.14 -4.71
CA PHE A 415 18.02 2.00 -3.26
C PHE A 415 18.38 0.54 -2.92
N ASP A 416 18.76 0.25 -1.67
CA ASP A 416 19.49 -0.96 -1.30
C ASP A 416 18.91 -2.29 -1.80
N CYS A 417 17.60 -2.51 -1.67
CA CYS A 417 16.97 -3.78 -2.05
C CYS A 417 16.21 -3.77 -3.38
N ILE A 418 16.21 -2.66 -4.14
CA ILE A 418 15.46 -2.59 -5.41
C ILE A 418 15.86 -3.68 -6.42
N GLY A 419 17.11 -4.13 -6.33
CA GLY A 419 17.67 -5.20 -7.17
C GLY A 419 16.97 -6.55 -7.02
N GLU A 420 16.20 -6.77 -5.94
CA GLU A 420 15.38 -7.97 -5.77
C GLU A 420 14.16 -7.99 -6.69
N LEU A 421 13.64 -6.80 -7.06
CA LEU A 421 12.50 -6.65 -7.97
C LEU A 421 12.95 -6.27 -9.39
N VAL A 422 13.77 -5.22 -9.51
CA VAL A 422 14.27 -4.71 -10.79
C VAL A 422 15.73 -5.12 -10.94
N GLN A 423 15.99 -6.09 -11.81
CA GLN A 423 17.33 -6.50 -12.20
C GLN A 423 17.75 -5.70 -13.44
N HIS A 424 18.70 -4.78 -13.24
CA HIS A 424 19.20 -3.89 -14.29
C HIS A 424 19.61 -4.68 -15.55
N ASN A 425 19.15 -4.22 -16.72
CA ASN A 425 19.37 -4.83 -18.04
C ASN A 425 18.80 -6.26 -18.21
N LYS A 426 17.91 -6.71 -17.31
CA LYS A 426 17.22 -8.00 -17.45
C LYS A 426 15.70 -7.84 -17.55
N ASN A 427 15.08 -7.20 -16.55
CA ASN A 427 13.64 -6.96 -16.53
C ASN A 427 13.28 -5.46 -16.37
N GLY A 428 14.28 -4.59 -16.29
CA GLY A 428 14.12 -3.15 -16.20
C GLY A 428 15.46 -2.45 -16.07
N LEU A 429 15.41 -1.14 -15.84
CA LEU A 429 16.58 -0.28 -15.68
C LEU A 429 16.59 0.32 -14.27
N ILE A 430 17.78 0.47 -13.69
CA ILE A 430 17.98 1.16 -12.43
C ILE A 430 18.79 2.43 -12.72
N PHE A 431 18.39 3.55 -12.15
CA PHE A 431 19.11 4.82 -12.27
C PHE A 431 19.40 5.43 -10.90
N ASN A 432 20.47 6.22 -10.81
CA ASN A 432 20.88 6.91 -9.58
C ASN A 432 20.42 8.37 -9.55
N ASN A 433 20.30 9.00 -10.72
CA ASN A 433 20.09 10.44 -10.86
C ASN A 433 19.40 10.79 -12.20
N GLU A 434 19.16 12.08 -12.41
CA GLU A 434 18.48 12.61 -13.59
C GLU A 434 19.26 12.40 -14.90
N GLU A 435 20.58 12.35 -14.84
CA GLU A 435 21.43 12.16 -16.03
C GLU A 435 21.32 10.72 -16.54
N GLU A 436 21.41 9.75 -15.64
CA GLU A 436 21.21 8.35 -15.98
C GLU A 436 19.78 8.09 -16.48
N LEU A 437 18.77 8.67 -15.83
CA LEU A 437 17.39 8.55 -16.30
C LEU A 437 17.23 9.16 -17.70
N ALA A 438 17.78 10.35 -17.97
CA ALA A 438 17.72 10.96 -19.30
C ALA A 438 18.37 10.08 -20.37
N LYS A 439 19.54 9.49 -20.09
CA LYS A 439 20.20 8.54 -21.01
C LYS A 439 19.34 7.32 -21.27
N GLN A 440 18.73 6.75 -20.23
CA GLN A 440 17.83 5.60 -20.35
C GLN A 440 16.58 5.93 -21.17
N LEU A 441 16.02 7.14 -21.01
CA LEU A 441 14.91 7.62 -21.83
C LEU A 441 15.30 7.74 -23.30
N ILE A 442 16.47 8.31 -23.61
CA ILE A 442 16.97 8.43 -25.00
C ILE A 442 17.14 7.04 -25.64
N VAL A 443 17.82 6.12 -24.95
CA VAL A 443 18.04 4.76 -25.46
C VAL A 443 16.73 4.02 -25.65
N SER A 444 15.83 4.09 -24.66
CA SER A 444 14.53 3.44 -24.75
C SER A 444 13.71 4.02 -25.89
N ALA A 445 13.72 5.35 -26.06
CA ALA A 445 12.91 6.01 -27.07
C ALA A 445 13.37 5.77 -28.50
N THR A 446 14.69 5.67 -28.71
CA THR A 446 15.28 5.42 -30.04
C THR A 446 15.26 3.94 -30.44
N SER A 447 14.89 3.04 -29.53
CA SER A 447 14.75 1.61 -29.79
C SER A 447 13.34 1.19 -30.23
N TYR A 448 12.35 2.09 -30.11
CA TYR A 448 10.99 1.94 -30.62
C TYR A 448 10.89 2.48 -32.04
#